data_AF-U1PLM2-F1
#
_entry.id   AF-U1PLM2-F1
#
_cell.length_a   1.000
_cell.length_b   1.000
_cell.length_c   1.000
_cell.angle_alpha   90.00
_cell.angle_beta   90.00
_cell.angle_gamma   90.00
#
_symmetry.space_group_name_H-M   'P 1'
#
loop_
_entity.id
_entity.type
_entity.pdbx_description
1 polymer ?
#
loop_
_entity_poly.entity_id
_entity_poly.type
_entity_poly.pdbx_seq_one_letter_code
_entity_poly.pdbx_strand_id
1 'polypeptide(L)'
;MEWHRRKDLEGGKELGVWLCRDETGTVTEELYVESHEYRGGDFDTYTATPTGEWTHLGSFKTSTEAFAAARSHIDSTSGSLITES
;
A
#
# COMPACT_ATOMS: atom_id res chain seq x y z
N MET A 1 -11.43 -2.50 -11.26
CA MET A 1 -10.11 -2.40 -10.59
C MET A 1 -10.24 -3.07 -9.24
N GLU A 2 -9.32 -3.96 -8.91
CA GLU A 2 -9.37 -4.74 -7.67
C GLU A 2 -8.04 -4.67 -6.94
N TRP A 3 -8.09 -4.41 -5.64
CA TRP A 3 -6.90 -4.38 -4.79
C TRP A 3 -6.71 -5.73 -4.11
N HIS A 4 -5.55 -6.35 -4.36
CA HIS A 4 -5.17 -7.63 -3.75
C HIS A 4 -4.04 -7.41 -2.77
N ARG A 5 -4.22 -7.88 -1.53
CA ARG A 5 -3.14 -7.86 -0.54
C ARG A 5 -2.08 -8.90 -0.91
N ARG A 6 -0.83 -8.47 -1.08
CA ARG A 6 0.30 -9.38 -1.28
C ARG A 6 0.80 -9.87 0.08
N LYS A 7 1.04 -11.18 0.20
CA LYS A 7 1.90 -11.75 1.23
C LYS A 7 3.33 -11.76 0.69
N ASP A 8 4.09 -10.69 0.87
CA ASP A 8 5.55 -10.88 0.90
C ASP A 8 6.27 -9.87 1.79
N LEU A 9 7.40 -10.35 2.31
CA LEU A 9 8.32 -9.87 3.32
C LEU A 9 9.68 -9.65 2.66
N GLU A 10 10.15 -8.40 2.57
CA GLU A 10 11.60 -8.16 2.52
C GLU A 10 12.07 -7.32 3.71
N GLY A 11 12.97 -7.91 4.51
CA GLY A 11 13.73 -7.18 5.53
C GLY A 11 12.93 -6.65 6.73
N GLY A 12 11.67 -7.05 6.92
CA GLY A 12 10.85 -6.68 8.09
C GLY A 12 10.39 -5.22 8.13
N LYS A 13 10.46 -4.50 6.99
CA LYS A 13 10.16 -3.06 6.89
C LYS A 13 8.75 -2.75 6.40
N GLU A 14 8.13 -3.69 5.69
CA GLU A 14 6.81 -3.50 5.07
C GLU A 14 5.72 -4.10 5.96
N LEU A 15 4.70 -3.29 6.28
CA LEU A 15 3.56 -3.72 7.09
C LEU A 15 2.38 -4.13 6.21
N GLY A 16 2.27 -3.56 5.01
CA GLY A 16 1.21 -3.88 4.06
C GLY A 16 1.58 -3.52 2.64
N VAL A 17 1.33 -4.44 1.71
CA VAL A 17 1.49 -4.24 0.27
C VAL A 17 0.22 -4.70 -0.43
N TRP A 18 -0.28 -3.89 -1.37
CA TRP A 18 -1.41 -4.22 -2.21
C TRP A 18 -1.11 -3.93 -3.68
N LEU A 19 -1.70 -4.73 -4.56
CA LEU A 19 -1.60 -4.56 -6.01
C LEU A 19 -2.99 -4.25 -6.57
N CYS A 20 -3.14 -3.13 -7.27
CA CYS A 20 -4.33 -2.78 -8.02
C CYS A 20 -4.27 -3.42 -9.40
N ARG A 21 -5.22 -4.30 -9.71
CA ARG A 21 -5.31 -4.96 -11.01
C ARG A 21 -6.51 -4.46 -11.79
N ASP A 22 -6.34 -4.30 -13.10
CA ASP A 22 -7.45 -4.08 -14.02
C ASP A 22 -8.19 -5.39 -14.33
N GLU A 23 -9.21 -5.31 -15.18
CA GLU A 23 -10.04 -6.46 -15.59
C GLU A 23 -9.24 -7.55 -16.35
N THR A 24 -8.05 -7.21 -16.86
CA THR A 24 -7.15 -8.16 -17.54
C THR A 24 -6.19 -8.84 -16.58
N GLY A 25 -6.18 -8.43 -15.30
CA GLY A 25 -5.23 -8.87 -14.29
C GLY A 25 -3.90 -8.12 -14.32
N THR A 26 -3.77 -7.09 -15.16
CA THR A 26 -2.55 -6.27 -15.24
C THR A 26 -2.45 -5.37 -14.02
N VAL A 27 -1.27 -5.33 -13.38
CA VAL A 27 -1.02 -4.40 -12.27
C VAL A 27 -0.93 -2.99 -12.83
N THR A 28 -1.74 -2.10 -12.27
CA THR A 28 -1.84 -0.68 -12.68
C THR A 28 -1.29 0.26 -11.62
N GLU A 29 -1.33 -0.15 -10.35
CA GLU A 29 -0.79 0.60 -9.22
C GLU A 29 -0.44 -0.38 -8.09
N GLU A 30 0.54 -0.01 -7.29
CA GLU A 30 0.96 -0.69 -6.07
C GLU A 30 0.82 0.27 -4.89
N LEU A 31 0.48 -0.24 -3.72
CA LEU A 31 0.28 0.54 -2.50
C LEU A 31 1.08 -0.09 -1.36
N TYR A 32 1.78 0.76 -0.61
CA TYR A 32 2.75 0.38 0.41
C TYR A 32 2.45 1.09 1.72
N VAL A 33 2.57 0.34 2.82
CA VAL A 33 2.71 0.88 4.18
C VAL A 33 4.04 0.39 4.74
N GLU A 34 4.94 1.33 5.04
CA GLU A 34 6.28 1.07 5.54
C GLU A 34 6.47 1.55 6.98
N SER A 35 7.26 0.81 7.77
CA SER A 35 7.76 1.24 9.07
C SER A 35 9.19 1.78 8.96
N HIS A 36 9.42 2.96 9.51
CA HIS A 36 10.76 3.52 9.71
C HIS A 36 11.20 3.48 11.18
N GLU A 37 10.56 2.65 12.01
CA GLU A 37 10.83 2.55 13.45
C GLU A 37 12.31 2.21 13.75
N TYR A 38 13.00 1.50 12.85
CA TYR A 38 14.43 1.19 12.98
C TYR A 38 15.36 2.41 12.89
N ARG A 39 14.84 3.58 12.51
CA ARG A 39 15.54 4.88 12.52
C ARG A 39 14.99 5.85 13.57
N GLY A 40 14.16 5.37 14.49
CA GLY A 40 13.43 6.20 15.45
C GLY A 40 12.28 6.97 14.80
N GLY A 41 11.78 6.49 13.66
CA GLY A 41 10.82 7.21 12.81
C GLY A 41 9.42 6.60 12.74
N ASP A 42 8.56 7.39 12.09
CA ASP A 42 7.14 7.23 11.78
C ASP A 42 6.87 6.11 10.75
N PHE A 43 5.61 5.97 10.37
CA PHE A 43 5.10 5.09 9.32
C PHE A 43 4.77 5.94 8.08
N ASP A 44 5.04 5.42 6.89
CA ASP A 44 4.69 6.12 5.67
C ASP A 44 3.77 5.27 4.79
N THR A 45 3.00 5.94 3.96
CA THR A 45 2.16 5.30 2.92
C THR A 45 2.52 5.87 1.56
N TYR A 46 2.71 5.00 0.57
CA TYR A 46 3.11 5.36 -0.79
C TYR A 46 2.33 4.58 -1.84
N THR A 47 2.14 5.16 -3.02
CA THR A 47 1.81 4.39 -4.22
C THR A 47 2.97 4.35 -5.20
N ALA A 48 3.02 3.30 -6.01
CA ALA A 48 3.95 3.19 -7.12
C ALA A 48 3.22 2.74 -8.39
N THR A 49 3.58 3.32 -9.53
CA THR A 49 3.14 2.82 -10.84
C THR A 49 4.14 1.77 -11.36
N PRO A 50 3.72 0.87 -12.27
CA PRO A 50 4.64 -0.09 -12.91
C PRO A 50 5.79 0.55 -13.69
N THR A 51 5.67 1.82 -14.06
CA THR A 51 6.73 2.62 -14.70
C THR A 51 7.76 3.15 -13.70
N GLY A 52 7.56 2.92 -12.40
CA GLY A 52 8.47 3.29 -11.33
C GLY A 52 8.25 4.69 -10.77
N GLU A 53 7.08 5.31 -11.00
CA GLU A 53 6.76 6.60 -10.39
C GLU A 53 6.18 6.38 -8.99
N TRP A 54 6.73 7.08 -8.00
CA TRP A 54 6.32 6.98 -6.60
C TRP A 54 5.57 8.22 -6.15
N THR A 55 4.47 8.03 -5.43
CA THR A 55 3.71 9.11 -4.79
C THR A 55 3.65 8.88 -3.29
N HIS A 56 4.06 9.87 -2.51
CA HIS A 56 3.92 9.84 -1.05
C HIS A 56 2.53 10.32 -0.65
N LEU A 57 1.80 9.44 0.04
CA LEU A 57 0.44 9.73 0.53
C LEU A 57 0.44 10.34 1.94
N GLY A 58 1.51 10.15 2.71
CA GLY A 58 1.71 10.81 3.99
C GLY A 58 2.59 10.05 4.97
N SER A 59 2.95 10.75 6.05
CA SER A 59 3.69 10.26 7.21
C SER A 59 2.83 10.26 8.45
N PHE A 60 2.93 9.21 9.25
CA PHE A 60 2.00 8.90 10.35
C PHE A 60 2.75 8.36 11.56
N LYS A 61 2.30 8.73 12.77
CA LYS A 61 3.00 8.30 14.00
C LYS A 61 2.71 6.85 14.37
N THR A 62 1.60 6.31 13.88
CA THR A 62 1.15 4.96 14.19
C THR A 62 0.86 4.17 12.93
N SER A 63 1.06 2.86 13.01
CA SER A 63 0.69 1.95 11.93
C SER A 63 -0.80 2.05 11.60
N THR A 64 -1.67 2.20 12.61
CA THR A 64 -3.12 2.36 12.43
C THR A 64 -3.47 3.54 11.51
N GLU A 65 -2.82 4.69 11.71
CA GLU A 65 -3.03 5.87 10.85
C GLU A 65 -2.55 5.62 9.42
N ALA A 66 -1.39 4.98 9.25
CA ALA A 66 -0.87 4.63 7.92
C ALA A 66 -1.78 3.63 7.18
N PHE A 67 -2.27 2.59 7.87
CA PHE A 67 -3.24 1.65 7.31
C PHE A 67 -4.58 2.32 6.98
N ALA A 68 -5.00 3.33 7.76
CA ALA A 68 -6.20 4.10 7.45
C ALA A 68 -6.04 4.96 6.18
N ALA A 69 -4.85 5.53 5.96
CA ALA A 69 -4.51 6.23 4.73
C ALA A 69 -4.50 5.29 3.52
N ALA A 70 -3.86 4.13 3.64
CA ALA A 70 -3.88 3.09 2.61
C ALA A 70 -5.33 2.66 2.28
N ARG A 71 -6.16 2.45 3.30
CA ARG A 71 -7.57 2.11 3.09
C ARG A 71 -8.35 3.22 2.39
N SER A 72 -8.11 4.47 2.77
CA SER A 72 -8.75 5.64 2.15
C SER A 72 -8.37 5.73 0.67
N HIS A 73 -7.12 5.44 0.32
CA HIS A 73 -6.68 5.39 -1.09
C HIS A 73 -7.41 4.30 -1.88
N ILE A 74 -7.49 3.08 -1.33
CA ILE A 74 -8.22 1.96 -1.94
C ILE A 74 -9.70 2.32 -2.18
N ASP A 75 -10.36 2.89 -1.16
CA ASP A 75 -11.78 3.24 -1.25
C ASP A 75 -12.00 4.39 -2.26
N SER A 76 -11.05 5.34 -2.37
CA SER A 76 -11.13 6.48 -3.30
C SER A 76 -10.91 6.11 -4.76
N THR A 77 -10.18 5.03 -5.04
CA THR A 77 -9.90 4.55 -6.41
C THR A 77 -11.01 3.65 -6.97
N SER A 78 -12.19 3.63 -6.33
CA SER A 78 -13.33 2.75 -6.67
C SER A 78 -12.97 1.25 -6.68
N GLY A 79 -11.90 0.86 -5.99
CA GLY A 79 -11.44 -0.52 -5.92
C GLY A 79 -12.11 -1.28 -4.78
N SER A 80 -12.67 -2.45 -5.09
CA SER A 80 -13.08 -3.41 -4.05
C SER A 80 -11.82 -4.05 -3.45
N LEU A 81 -11.68 -4.05 -2.13
CA LEU A 81 -10.59 -4.75 -1.45
C LEU A 81 -10.91 -6.24 -1.42
N ILE A 82 -10.12 -7.04 -2.16
CA ILE A 82 -10.22 -8.49 -2.14
C ILE A 82 -9.21 -9.04 -1.14
N THR A 83 -9.72 -9.64 -0.07
CA THR A 83 -8.89 -10.34 0.91
C THR A 83 -8.85 -11.80 0.47
N GLU A 84 -7.70 -12.29 -0.01
CA GLU A 84 -7.57 -13.72 -0.31
C GLU A 84 -7.68 -14.52 1.01
N SER A 85 -8.63 -15.46 1.04
CA SER A 85 -8.95 -16.37 2.15
C SER A 85 -7.87 -17.43 2.37
#